data_AF-A0A812R4P1-F1
#
_entry.id   AF-A0A812R4P1-F1
#
_cell.length_a   1.000
_cell.length_b   1.000
_cell.length_c   1.000
_cell.angle_alpha   90.00
_cell.angle_beta   90.00
_cell.angle_gamma   90.00
#
_symmetry.space_group_name_H-M   'P 1'
#
loop_
_entity.id
_entity.type
_entity.pdbx_description
1 polymer ?
#
loop_
_entity_poly.entity_id
_entity_poly.type
_entity_poly.pdbx_seq_one_letter_code
_entity_poly.pdbx_strand_id
1 'polypeptide(L)'
;MMKDWDNDDANLLKWRQETAETGFEKTPAGSMQIKEQEYFDNAILMVAMIKAGVELAFEEMVKVGMKPESAYYESLHETPLIANTIARKPLGVPRV
;
A
#
# COMPACT_ATOMS: atom_id res chain seq x y z
N MET A 1 -12.10 -14.02 5.28
CA MET A 1 -11.36 -13.73 6.50
C MET A 1 -11.69 -14.71 7.61
N MET A 2 -12.86 -14.67 8.26
CA MET A 2 -13.18 -15.60 9.36
C MET A 2 -13.01 -17.09 9.00
N LYS A 3 -13.47 -17.51 7.81
CA LYS A 3 -13.26 -18.89 7.32
C LYS A 3 -11.79 -19.28 7.13
N ASP A 4 -10.91 -18.30 6.89
CA ASP A 4 -9.48 -18.53 6.75
C ASP A 4 -8.81 -18.69 8.12
N TRP A 5 -9.31 -17.95 9.13
CA TRP A 5 -8.89 -18.09 10.52
C TRP A 5 -9.23 -19.48 11.08
N ASP A 6 -10.45 -19.96 10.78
CA ASP A 6 -10.88 -21.33 11.13
C ASP A 6 -10.08 -22.42 10.38
N ASN A 7 -9.27 -22.03 9.40
CA ASN A 7 -8.40 -22.89 8.60
C ASN A 7 -6.91 -22.48 8.75
N ASP A 8 -6.54 -22.06 9.97
CA ASP A 8 -5.15 -21.75 10.35
C ASP A 8 -4.45 -20.72 9.44
N ASP A 9 -5.18 -19.68 9.01
CA ASP A 9 -4.68 -18.59 8.16
C ASP A 9 -4.09 -19.06 6.81
N ALA A 10 -4.59 -20.18 6.26
CA ALA A 10 -3.97 -20.81 5.09
C ALA A 10 -3.78 -19.86 3.90
N ASN A 11 -4.76 -19.02 3.58
CA ASN A 11 -4.65 -18.06 2.48
C ASN A 11 -3.75 -16.88 2.86
N LEU A 12 -3.90 -16.33 4.05
CA LEU A 12 -3.06 -15.23 4.54
C LEU A 12 -1.57 -15.61 4.50
N LEU A 13 -1.22 -16.79 5.02
CA LEU A 13 0.17 -17.26 5.04
C LEU A 13 0.70 -17.54 3.64
N LYS A 14 -0.13 -18.15 2.78
CA LYS A 14 0.21 -18.37 1.37
C LYS A 14 0.50 -17.05 0.66
N TRP A 15 -0.40 -16.06 0.74
CA TRP A 15 -0.21 -14.77 0.06
C TRP A 15 0.97 -13.98 0.61
N ARG A 16 1.25 -14.08 1.92
CA ARG A 16 2.45 -13.47 2.51
C ARG A 16 3.72 -14.08 1.93
N GLN A 17 3.76 -15.41 1.79
CA GLN A 17 4.88 -16.10 1.16
C GLN A 17 5.02 -15.69 -0.31
N GLU A 18 3.93 -15.73 -1.09
CA GLU A 18 3.94 -15.34 -2.50
C GLU A 18 4.41 -13.88 -2.69
N THR A 19 4.01 -12.97 -1.80
CA THR A 19 4.45 -11.57 -1.81
C THR A 19 5.96 -11.45 -1.57
N ALA A 20 6.49 -12.14 -0.57
CA ALA A 20 7.92 -12.16 -0.24
C ALA A 20 8.78 -12.72 -1.39
N GLU A 21 8.20 -13.55 -2.25
CA GLU A 21 8.89 -14.14 -3.39
C GLU A 21 8.89 -13.26 -4.65
N THR A 22 8.16 -12.13 -4.65
CA THR A 22 8.06 -11.22 -5.82
C THR A 22 9.39 -10.55 -6.16
N GLY A 23 9.52 -10.12 -7.42
CA GLY A 23 10.71 -9.40 -7.88
C GLY A 23 10.96 -8.08 -7.13
N PHE A 24 9.89 -7.35 -6.76
CA PHE A 24 9.99 -6.12 -5.97
C PHE A 24 10.64 -6.38 -4.61
N GLU A 25 10.19 -7.41 -3.89
CA GLU A 25 10.72 -7.77 -2.57
C GLU A 25 12.16 -8.27 -2.60
N LYS A 26 12.56 -8.97 -3.66
CA LYS A 26 13.92 -9.52 -3.81
C LYS A 26 14.93 -8.52 -4.39
N THR A 27 14.47 -7.39 -4.92
CA THR A 27 15.36 -6.41 -5.54
C THR A 27 16.12 -5.63 -4.47
N PRO A 28 17.46 -5.66 -4.45
CA PRO A 28 18.23 -4.87 -3.49
C PRO A 28 18.02 -3.37 -3.75
N ALA A 29 18.00 -2.58 -2.68
CA ALA A 29 17.99 -1.13 -2.80
C ALA A 29 19.21 -0.65 -3.61
N GLY A 30 18.97 0.20 -4.60
CA GLY A 30 20.05 0.81 -5.36
C GLY A 30 20.81 1.86 -4.53
N SER A 31 22.04 2.17 -4.94
CA SER A 31 22.91 3.14 -4.27
C SER A 31 22.75 4.58 -4.77
N MET A 32 21.88 4.81 -5.75
CA MET A 32 21.64 6.13 -6.33
C MET A 32 20.92 7.05 -5.34
N GLN A 33 21.28 8.33 -5.37
CA GLN A 33 20.52 9.39 -4.70
C GLN A 33 19.46 9.88 -5.68
N ILE A 34 18.18 9.71 -5.34
CA ILE A 34 17.06 10.20 -6.13
C ILE A 34 16.61 11.53 -5.51
N LYS A 35 16.69 12.61 -6.28
CA LYS A 35 16.20 13.92 -5.83
C LYS A 35 14.67 13.93 -5.82
N GLU A 36 14.09 14.77 -4.98
CA GLU A 36 12.63 14.92 -4.86
C GLU A 36 11.95 15.17 -6.23
N GLN A 37 12.44 16.15 -7.00
CA GLN A 37 11.88 16.44 -8.32
C GLN A 37 12.01 15.24 -9.28
N GLU A 38 13.15 14.55 -9.26
CA GLU A 38 13.38 13.37 -10.10
C GLU A 38 12.44 12.21 -9.75
N TYR A 39 12.08 12.07 -8.47
CA TYR A 39 11.07 11.11 -8.03
C TYR A 39 9.71 11.43 -8.65
N PHE A 40 9.26 12.69 -8.59
CA PHE A 40 7.97 13.08 -9.17
C PHE A 40 7.96 13.01 -10.70
N ASP A 41 9.05 13.43 -11.35
CA ASP A 41 9.17 13.42 -12.81
C ASP A 41 9.10 11.99 -13.37
N ASN A 42 9.66 11.01 -12.66
CA ASN A 42 9.67 9.60 -13.08
C ASN A 42 8.46 8.79 -12.55
N ALA A 43 7.72 9.31 -11.58
CA ALA A 43 6.63 8.58 -10.91
C ALA A 43 5.23 9.10 -11.24
N ILE A 44 5.03 9.70 -12.42
CA ILE A 44 3.73 10.23 -12.88
C ILE A 44 2.61 9.19 -12.74
N LEU A 45 2.87 7.93 -13.11
CA LEU A 45 1.88 6.86 -12.97
C LEU A 45 1.53 6.59 -11.50
N MET A 46 2.50 6.62 -10.60
CA MET A 46 2.27 6.39 -9.17
C MET A 46 1.47 7.52 -8.53
N VAL A 47 1.73 8.78 -8.93
CA VAL A 47 0.91 9.93 -8.52
C VAL A 47 -0.54 9.77 -9.00
N ALA A 48 -0.73 9.34 -10.25
CA ALA A 48 -2.06 9.07 -10.79
C ALA A 48 -2.78 7.93 -10.05
N MET A 49 -2.07 6.85 -9.69
CA MET A 49 -2.60 5.75 -8.88
C MET A 49 -3.04 6.20 -7.50
N ILE A 50 -2.25 7.04 -6.81
CA ILE A 50 -2.61 7.59 -5.51
C ILE A 50 -3.84 8.49 -5.62
N LYS A 51 -3.87 9.41 -6.60
CA LYS A 51 -5.04 10.28 -6.83
C LYS A 51 -6.31 9.47 -7.06
N ALA A 52 -6.27 8.56 -8.05
CA ALA A 52 -7.44 7.77 -8.43
C ALA A 52 -7.88 6.82 -7.30
N GLY A 53 -6.94 6.19 -6.59
CA GLY A 53 -7.24 5.29 -5.48
C GLY A 53 -7.87 6.00 -4.30
N VAL A 54 -7.34 7.15 -3.90
CA VAL A 54 -7.88 7.96 -2.80
C VAL A 54 -9.26 8.51 -3.15
N GLU A 55 -9.43 9.09 -4.34
CA GLU A 55 -10.73 9.63 -4.77
C GLU A 55 -11.78 8.53 -4.86
N LEU A 56 -11.47 7.40 -5.50
CA LEU A 56 -12.41 6.29 -5.63
C LEU A 56 -12.81 5.69 -4.27
N ALA A 57 -11.85 5.53 -3.36
CA ALA A 57 -12.13 5.05 -2.00
C ALA A 57 -13.04 6.03 -1.25
N PHE A 58 -12.74 7.33 -1.31
CA PHE A 58 -13.54 8.37 -0.69
C PHE A 58 -14.98 8.40 -1.24
N GLU A 59 -15.12 8.43 -2.56
CA GLU A 59 -16.42 8.51 -3.26
C GLU A 59 -17.31 7.30 -2.93
N GLU A 60 -16.76 6.08 -3.01
CA GLU A 60 -17.53 4.87 -2.71
C GLU A 60 -17.89 4.78 -1.21
N MET A 61 -17.01 5.21 -0.29
CA MET A 61 -17.31 5.28 1.13
C MET A 61 -18.47 6.25 1.43
N VAL A 62 -18.43 7.46 0.85
CA VAL A 62 -19.51 8.45 1.02
C VAL A 62 -20.81 7.94 0.40
N LYS A 63 -20.75 7.31 -0.78
CA LYS A 63 -21.90 6.75 -1.49
C LYS A 63 -22.63 5.65 -0.71
N VAL A 64 -21.92 4.88 0.12
CA VAL A 64 -22.54 3.89 1.02
C VAL A 64 -22.97 4.47 2.38
N GLY A 65 -22.92 5.80 2.53
CA GLY A 65 -23.45 6.52 3.69
C GLY A 65 -22.44 6.87 4.77
N MET A 66 -21.14 6.71 4.51
CA MET A 66 -20.11 7.16 5.45
C MET A 66 -20.05 8.69 5.49
N LYS A 67 -19.79 9.26 6.68
CA LYS A 67 -19.56 10.70 6.81
C LYS A 67 -18.31 11.10 6.02
N PRO A 68 -18.32 12.21 5.27
CA PRO A 68 -17.16 12.66 4.50
C PRO A 68 -15.88 12.80 5.34
N GLU A 69 -16.00 13.24 6.59
CA GLU A 69 -14.86 13.36 7.50
C GLU A 69 -14.24 11.99 7.79
N SER A 70 -15.07 10.97 8.07
CA SER A 70 -14.60 9.61 8.26
C SER A 70 -13.96 9.04 6.99
N ALA A 71 -14.60 9.25 5.83
CA ALA A 71 -14.04 8.78 4.55
C ALA A 71 -12.68 9.43 4.25
N TYR A 72 -12.47 10.71 4.61
CA TYR A 72 -11.18 11.38 4.49
C TYR A 72 -10.11 10.77 5.42
N TYR A 73 -10.47 10.49 6.67
CA TYR A 73 -9.54 9.87 7.63
C TYR A 73 -9.11 8.47 7.18
N GLU A 74 -10.05 7.65 6.70
CA GLU A 74 -9.82 6.27 6.26
C GLU A 74 -9.32 6.17 4.79
N SER A 75 -8.96 7.28 4.15
CA SER A 75 -8.36 7.29 2.81
C SER A 75 -7.10 8.18 2.76
N LEU A 76 -7.27 9.48 2.53
CA LEU A 76 -6.16 10.40 2.29
C LEU A 76 -5.30 10.61 3.54
N HIS A 77 -5.91 10.72 4.72
CA HIS A 77 -5.19 11.10 5.93
C HIS A 77 -4.13 10.07 6.34
N GLU A 78 -4.44 8.78 6.22
CA GLU A 78 -3.54 7.69 6.63
C GLU A 78 -2.51 7.30 5.56
N THR A 79 -2.78 7.62 4.29
CA THR A 79 -1.93 7.25 3.16
C THR A 79 -0.44 7.60 3.37
N PRO A 80 -0.07 8.79 3.88
CA PRO A 80 1.33 9.13 4.14
C PRO A 80 2.01 8.20 5.17
N LEU A 81 1.28 7.76 6.19
CA LEU A 81 1.84 6.89 7.23
C LEU A 81 2.11 5.48 6.69
N ILE A 82 1.21 4.94 5.86
CA ILE A 82 1.43 3.67 5.17
C ILE A 82 2.60 3.77 4.19
N ALA A 83 2.70 4.86 3.42
CA ALA A 83 3.83 5.11 2.53
C ALA A 83 5.18 5.11 3.30
N ASN A 84 5.21 5.69 4.51
CA ASN A 84 6.41 5.66 5.36
C ASN A 84 6.80 4.25 5.81
N THR A 85 5.83 3.34 5.98
CA THR A 85 6.16 1.94 6.31
C THR A 85 6.89 1.27 5.15
N ILE A 86 6.40 1.47 3.92
CA ILE A 86 7.01 0.96 2.67
C ILE A 86 8.39 1.57 2.45
N ALA A 87 8.54 2.87 2.68
CA ALA A 87 9.82 3.57 2.55
C ALA A 87 10.88 3.04 3.54
N ARG A 88 10.45 2.61 4.74
CA ARG A 88 11.34 2.02 5.74
C ARG A 88 11.67 0.56 5.45
N LYS A 89 10.67 -0.22 5.03
CA LYS A 89 10.77 -1.64 4.68
C LYS A 89 9.77 -1.98 3.56
N PRO A 90 10.15 -2.78 2.55
CA PRO A 90 9.24 -3.26 1.52
C PRO A 90 7.98 -4.01 2.06
N LEU A 91 7.08 -4.41 1.16
CA LEU A 91 5.76 -4.99 1.49
C LEU A 91 5.87 -6.33 2.21
N GLY A 92 6.86 -7.13 1.81
CA GLY A 92 7.15 -8.44 2.35
C GLY A 92 7.98 -8.29 3.63
N VAL A 93 7.53 -8.94 4.69
CA VAL A 93 8.34 -9.08 5.90
C VAL A 93 9.02 -10.45 5.86
N PRO A 94 10.31 -10.56 5.47
CA PRO A 94 11.12 -11.64 5.97
C PRO A 94 11.54 -11.25 7.40
N ARG A 95 11.02 -11.96 8.41
CA ARG A 95 11.63 -11.92 9.74
C ARG A 95 12.81 -12.91 9.76
N VAL A 96 13.89 -12.43 10.36
CA VAL A 96 14.87 -13.22 11.10
C VAL A 96 14.17 -13.96 12.24
#